data_AF-A0A939L7Y7-F1
#
_entry.id   AF-A0A939L7Y7-F1
#
_cell.length_a   1.000
_cell.length_b   1.000
_cell.length_c   1.000
_cell.angle_alpha   90.00
_cell.angle_beta   90.00
_cell.angle_gamma   90.00
#
_symmetry.space_group_name_H-M   'P 1'
#
loop_
_entity.id
_entity.type
_entity.pdbx_description
1 polymer ?
#
loop_
_entity_poly.entity_id
_entity_poly.type
_entity_poly.pdbx_seq_one_letter_code
_entity_poly.pdbx_strand_id
1 'polypeptide(L)'
;MESRHSPAPPTVAPPEAEVRWVHQPVEVDLGDGTWALGRISGWWQDPAGRCWCRLRVSRSGRPTAWRPYDPERVLLLPVSGL
;
A
#
# COMPACT_ATOMS: atom_id res chain seq x y z
N MET A 1 3.40 -26.02 2.26
CA MET A 1 3.88 -24.65 2.52
C MET A 1 3.39 -23.80 1.37
N GLU A 2 2.24 -23.15 1.52
CA GLU A 2 1.61 -22.40 0.44
C GLU A 2 2.38 -21.11 0.18
N SER A 3 2.98 -21.04 -1.00
CA SER A 3 3.62 -19.85 -1.54
C SER A 3 2.58 -18.74 -1.61
N ARG A 4 2.62 -17.80 -0.66
CA ARG A 4 1.83 -16.57 -0.65
C ARG A 4 2.18 -15.79 -1.92
N HIS A 5 1.42 -16.04 -2.99
CA HIS A 5 1.57 -15.37 -4.27
C HIS A 5 1.25 -13.89 -4.03
N SER A 6 2.30 -13.08 -3.87
CA SER A 6 2.13 -11.63 -3.92
C SER A 6 1.56 -11.32 -5.31
N PRO A 7 0.38 -10.71 -5.41
CA PRO A 7 -0.15 -10.31 -6.71
C PRO A 7 0.89 -9.45 -7.41
N ALA A 8 1.17 -9.78 -8.67
CA ALA A 8 2.08 -9.02 -9.52
C ALA A 8 1.69 -7.53 -9.49
N PRO A 9 2.66 -6.59 -9.57
CA PRO A 9 2.35 -5.17 -9.70
C PRO A 9 1.40 -4.97 -10.89
N PRO A 10 0.52 -3.96 -10.85
CA PRO A 10 -0.44 -3.78 -11.92
C PRO A 10 0.36 -3.51 -13.20
N THR A 11 0.00 -4.23 -14.28
CA THR A 11 0.70 -4.16 -15.58
C THR A 11 0.67 -2.75 -16.20
N VAL A 12 -0.21 -1.88 -15.70
CA VAL A 12 -0.38 -0.49 -16.09
C VAL A 12 -0.35 0.38 -14.83
N ALA A 13 0.49 1.42 -14.83
CA ALA A 13 0.39 2.48 -13.82
C ALA A 13 -0.96 3.19 -13.97
N PRO A 14 -1.68 3.50 -12.87
CA PRO A 14 -3.00 4.11 -12.96
C PRO A 14 -2.97 5.44 -13.70
N PRO A 15 -4.02 5.77 -14.48
CA PRO A 15 -4.21 7.12 -14.99
C PRO A 15 -4.20 8.11 -13.82
N GLU A 16 -3.43 9.19 -13.91
CA GLU A 16 -3.26 10.14 -12.79
C GLU A 16 -4.59 10.74 -12.31
N ALA A 17 -5.57 10.88 -13.22
CA ALA A 17 -6.91 11.39 -12.91
C ALA A 17 -7.75 10.45 -12.03
N GLU A 18 -7.47 9.14 -12.03
CA GLU A 18 -8.17 8.14 -11.23
C GLU A 18 -7.51 7.93 -9.86
N VAL A 19 -6.34 8.55 -9.64
CA VAL A 19 -5.61 8.43 -8.39
C VAL A 19 -6.15 9.44 -7.37
N ARG A 20 -6.61 8.94 -6.24
CA ARG A 20 -6.88 9.76 -5.06
C ARG A 20 -5.60 9.93 -4.25
N TRP A 21 -4.93 11.08 -4.40
CA TRP A 21 -3.73 11.43 -3.65
C TRP A 21 -4.05 11.68 -2.18
N VAL A 22 -3.20 11.13 -1.29
CA VAL A 22 -3.35 11.25 0.16
C VAL A 22 -1.98 11.34 0.84
N HIS A 23 -1.96 11.72 2.11
CA HIS A 23 -0.82 11.52 2.98
C HIS A 23 -1.28 10.74 4.21
N GLN A 24 -1.30 9.41 4.09
CA GLN A 24 -1.86 8.52 5.09
C GLN A 24 -0.72 7.73 5.75
N PRO A 25 -0.39 7.97 7.04
CA PRO A 25 0.54 7.12 7.79
C PRO A 25 -0.06 5.72 7.98
N VAL A 26 0.79 4.70 7.94
CA VAL A 26 0.38 3.30 8.11
C VAL A 26 1.42 2.49 8.87
N GLU A 27 1.00 1.38 9.45
CA GLU A 27 1.87 0.25 9.81
C GLU A 27 1.73 -0.86 8.79
N VAL A 28 2.84 -1.52 8.47
CA VAL A 28 2.92 -2.57 7.44
C VAL A 28 3.55 -3.82 8.02
N ASP A 29 2.85 -4.95 7.93
CA ASP A 29 3.40 -6.27 8.22
C ASP A 29 4.47 -6.63 7.19
N LEU A 30 5.68 -6.92 7.68
CA LEU A 30 6.80 -7.35 6.84
C LEU A 30 6.75 -8.85 6.50
N GLY A 31 5.87 -9.60 7.15
CA GLY A 31 5.68 -11.04 6.96
C GLY A 31 6.58 -11.92 7.82
N ASP A 32 7.44 -11.33 8.65
CA ASP A 32 8.30 -12.00 9.63
C ASP A 32 7.80 -11.81 11.08
N GLY A 33 6.57 -11.32 11.24
CA GLY A 33 5.98 -10.95 12.53
C GLY A 33 6.33 -9.53 12.98
N THR A 34 7.16 -8.81 12.22
CA THR A 34 7.52 -7.42 12.50
C THR A 34 6.64 -6.44 11.72
N TRP A 35 6.29 -5.34 12.37
CA TRP A 35 5.59 -4.21 11.77
C TRP A 35 6.54 -3.04 11.52
N ALA A 36 6.36 -2.36 10.39
CA ALA A 36 7.14 -1.18 10.04
C ALA A 36 6.24 0.00 9.68
N LEU A 37 6.68 1.20 10.06
CA LEU A 37 6.01 2.44 9.65
C LEU A 37 6.15 2.67 8.14
N GLY A 38 5.04 3.05 7.53
CA GLY A 38 4.98 3.40 6.12
C GLY A 38 4.11 4.62 5.85
N ARG A 39 3.91 4.88 4.57
CA ARG A 39 3.00 5.90 4.09
C ARG A 39 2.32 5.42 2.83
N ILE A 40 1.00 5.60 2.78
CA ILE A 40 0.24 5.57 1.54
C ILE A 40 0.21 7.00 1.00
N SER A 41 0.67 7.17 -0.24
CA SER A 41 0.62 8.46 -0.95
C SER A 41 -0.56 8.57 -1.91
N GLY A 42 -1.22 7.47 -2.23
CA GLY A 42 -2.32 7.48 -3.20
C GLY A 42 -3.12 6.19 -3.16
N TRP A 43 -4.39 6.31 -3.52
CA TRP A 43 -5.33 5.22 -3.70
C TRP A 43 -5.79 5.17 -5.15
N TRP A 44 -6.01 3.98 -5.65
CA TRP A 44 -6.58 3.73 -6.96
C TRP A 44 -7.48 2.50 -6.89
N GLN A 45 -8.54 2.46 -7.70
CA GLN A 45 -9.35 1.27 -7.90
C GLN A 45 -9.19 0.82 -9.35
N ASP A 46 -8.81 -0.43 -9.56
CA ASP A 46 -8.71 -0.95 -10.92
C ASP A 46 -10.10 -1.19 -11.53
N PRO A 47 -10.21 -1.44 -12.86
CA PRO A 47 -11.49 -1.71 -13.50
C PRO A 47 -12.24 -2.94 -12.97
N ALA A 48 -11.56 -3.84 -12.24
CA ALA A 48 -12.18 -4.99 -11.58
C ALA A 48 -12.66 -4.66 -10.15
N GLY A 49 -12.54 -3.41 -9.70
CA GLY A 49 -12.94 -2.94 -8.38
C GLY A 49 -11.94 -3.25 -7.28
N ARG A 50 -10.72 -3.71 -7.59
CA ARG A 50 -9.70 -3.98 -6.56
C ARG A 50 -9.05 -2.67 -6.13
N CYS A 51 -8.94 -2.47 -4.83
CA CYS A 51 -8.25 -1.32 -4.24
C CYS A 51 -6.74 -1.53 -4.26
N TRP A 52 -6.04 -0.55 -4.82
CA TRP A 52 -4.59 -0.43 -4.83
C TRP A 52 -4.17 0.78 -4.01
N CYS A 53 -3.05 0.63 -3.31
CA CYS A 53 -2.42 1.72 -2.57
C CYS A 53 -0.98 1.92 -3.06
N ARG A 54 -0.57 3.18 -3.18
CA ARG A 54 0.81 3.55 -3.46
C ARG A 54 1.55 3.65 -2.15
N LEU A 55 2.28 2.59 -1.80
CA LEU A 55 2.88 2.37 -0.49
C LEU A 55 4.39 2.57 -0.52
N ARG A 56 4.90 3.27 0.50
CA ARG A 56 6.33 3.31 0.85
C ARG A 56 6.52 2.83 2.28
N VAL A 57 7.41 1.86 2.47
CA VAL A 57 7.81 1.39 3.81
C VAL A 57 9.08 2.13 4.24
N SER A 58 9.05 2.77 5.40
CA SER A 58 10.15 3.58 5.93
C SER A 58 11.36 2.70 6.24
N ARG A 59 12.57 3.20 5.97
CA ARG A 59 13.86 2.52 6.24
C ARG A 59 14.02 1.11 5.62
N SER A 60 13.10 0.68 4.75
CA SER A 60 13.18 -0.61 4.05
C SER A 60 14.16 -0.60 2.86
N GLY A 61 14.63 0.58 2.42
CA GLY A 61 15.38 0.75 1.18
C GLY A 61 14.57 0.53 -0.11
N ARG A 62 13.30 0.10 0.01
CA ARG A 62 12.45 -0.18 -1.14
C ARG A 62 11.81 1.09 -1.69
N PRO A 63 11.68 1.21 -3.02
CA PRO A 63 10.98 2.33 -3.63
C PRO A 63 9.49 2.29 -3.31
N THR A 64 8.84 3.44 -3.43
CA THR A 64 7.38 3.53 -3.39
C THR A 64 6.78 2.76 -4.56
N ALA A 65 5.81 1.88 -4.31
CA ALA A 65 5.17 1.07 -5.35
C ALA A 65 3.67 0.94 -5.14
N TRP A 66 2.93 0.75 -6.24
CA TRP A 66 1.53 0.35 -6.19
C TRP A 66 1.43 -1.13 -5.80
N ARG A 67 0.61 -1.41 -4.80
CA ARG A 67 0.32 -2.79 -4.34
C ARG A 67 -1.16 -2.90 -3.98
N PRO A 68 -1.77 -4.09 -4.07
CA PRO A 68 -3.13 -4.28 -3.61
C PRO A 68 -3.21 -3.98 -2.12
N TYR A 69 -4.28 -3.29 -1.73
CA TYR A 69 -4.52 -2.98 -0.34
C TYR A 69 -5.00 -4.25 0.38
N ASP A 70 -4.29 -4.62 1.44
CA ASP A 70 -4.62 -5.73 2.30
C ASP A 70 -4.76 -5.17 3.73
N PRO A 71 -6.00 -5.07 4.27
CA PRO A 71 -6.23 -4.50 5.59
C PRO A 71 -5.67 -5.35 6.73
N GLU A 72 -5.36 -6.63 6.50
CA GLU A 72 -4.71 -7.48 7.52
C GLU A 72 -3.21 -7.20 7.63
N ARG A 73 -2.61 -6.62 6.58
CA ARG A 73 -1.17 -6.33 6.52
C ARG A 73 -0.84 -4.85 6.54
N VAL A 74 -1.82 -3.99 6.31
CA VAL A 74 -1.62 -2.53 6.24
C VAL A 74 -2.65 -1.86 7.13
N LEU A 75 -2.20 -1.40 8.29
CA LEU A 75 -3.05 -0.71 9.27
C LEU A 75 -2.96 0.79 9.04
N LEU A 76 -4.11 1.43 8.83
CA LEU A 76 -4.18 2.89 8.71
C LEU A 76 -4.01 3.52 10.08
N LEU A 77 -2.97 4.32 10.24
CA LEU A 77 -2.77 5.07 11.48
C LEU A 77 -3.64 6.34 11.46
N PRO A 78 -4.24 6.71 12.60
CA PRO A 78 -4.99 7.95 12.69
C PRO A 78 -4.06 9.13 12.40
N VAL A 79 -4.52 10.04 11.54
CA VAL A 79 -3.87 11.34 11.36
C VAL A 79 -4.48 12.26 12.41
N SER A 80 -4.00 12.16 13.65
CA SER A 80 -4.44 13.08 14.70
C SER A 80 -3.99 14.48 14.30
N GLY A 81 -4.95 15.35 13.99
CA GLY A 81 -4.70 16.79 13.89
C GLY A 81 -4.24 17.28 15.25
N LEU A 82 -3.09 17.95 15.28
CA LEU A 82 -2.73 18.83 16.39
C LEU A 82 -3.72 20.00 16.46
#